data_AF-A0A4P5R846-F1
#
_entry.id   AF-A0A4P5R846-F1
#
_cell.length_a   1.000
_cell.length_b   1.000
_cell.length_c   1.000
_cell.angle_alpha   90.00
_cell.angle_beta   90.00
_cell.angle_gamma   90.00
#
_symmetry.space_group_name_H-M   'P 1'
#
loop_
_entity.id
_entity.type
_entity.pdbx_description
1 polymer ?
#
loop_
_entity_poly.entity_id
_entity_poly.type
_entity_poly.pdbx_seq_one_letter_code
_entity_poly.pdbx_strand_id
1 'polypeptide(L)'
;MSTFNSESRRTAVVALLRIEGVFILALGVFLIVKGLISGGSIEWFVISGILFMTLFGGIGLLLSANAFKTKKMYGRAPAVLGNLIAIGVSKYIFEAGFWWAALPLTLYAALTIYCAVSIVPDKK
;
A
#
# COMPACT_ATOMS: atom_id res chain seq x y z
N MET A 1 -6.55 4.56 -32.45
CA MET A 1 -6.41 3.13 -32.07
C MET A 1 -5.47 3.02 -30.87
N SER A 2 -5.96 3.14 -29.63
CA SER A 2 -5.16 2.83 -28.41
C SER A 2 -6.00 2.65 -27.12
N THR A 3 -7.30 2.36 -27.23
CA THR A 3 -8.22 2.20 -26.08
C THR A 3 -8.00 0.89 -25.31
N PHE A 4 -7.34 -0.10 -25.89
CA PHE A 4 -7.03 -1.38 -25.22
C PHE A 4 -5.97 -1.25 -24.11
N ASN A 5 -5.05 -0.28 -24.20
CA ASN A 5 -3.92 -0.18 -23.27
C ASN A 5 -4.31 0.50 -21.94
N SER A 6 -5.28 1.42 -21.95
CA SER A 6 -5.72 2.16 -20.76
C SER A 6 -6.58 1.30 -19.81
N GLU A 7 -7.51 0.50 -20.34
CA GLU A 7 -8.38 -0.38 -19.53
C GLU A 7 -7.62 -1.57 -18.92
N SER A 8 -6.64 -2.15 -19.64
CA SER A 8 -5.75 -3.19 -19.09
C SER A 8 -4.84 -2.65 -17.99
N ARG A 9 -4.22 -1.47 -18.18
CA ARG A 9 -3.42 -0.79 -17.14
C ARG A 9 -4.25 -0.48 -15.89
N ARG A 10 -5.51 -0.09 -16.08
CA ARG A 10 -6.43 0.22 -14.99
C ARG A 10 -6.84 -1.03 -14.21
N THR A 11 -7.10 -2.14 -14.90
CA THR A 11 -7.35 -3.44 -14.26
C THR A 11 -6.14 -3.93 -13.48
N ALA A 12 -4.93 -3.78 -14.03
CA ALA A 12 -3.68 -4.14 -13.36
C ALA A 12 -3.46 -3.33 -12.07
N VAL A 13 -3.67 -2.00 -12.10
CA VAL A 13 -3.53 -1.15 -10.91
C VAL A 13 -4.58 -1.46 -9.85
N VAL A 14 -5.82 -1.77 -10.25
CA VAL A 14 -6.87 -2.21 -9.31
C VAL A 14 -6.48 -3.55 -8.66
N ALA A 15 -5.94 -4.49 -9.43
CA ALA A 15 -5.49 -5.77 -8.89
C ALA A 15 -4.30 -5.59 -7.94
N LEU A 16 -3.30 -4.79 -8.32
CA LEU A 16 -2.13 -4.45 -7.49
C LEU A 16 -2.54 -3.81 -6.17
N LEU A 17 -3.38 -2.76 -6.19
CA LEU A 17 -3.85 -2.09 -4.98
C LEU A 17 -4.68 -3.01 -4.07
N ARG A 18 -5.45 -3.93 -4.66
CA ARG A 18 -6.23 -4.91 -3.89
C ARG A 18 -5.32 -5.95 -3.23
N ILE A 19 -4.30 -6.42 -3.95
CA ILE A 19 -3.31 -7.35 -3.41
C ILE A 19 -2.49 -6.67 -2.31
N GLU A 20 -2.01 -5.44 -2.53
CA GLU A 20 -1.31 -4.64 -1.52
C GLU A 20 -2.16 -4.44 -0.27
N GLY A 21 -3.43 -4.03 -0.43
CA GLY A 21 -4.34 -3.84 0.69
C GLY A 21 -4.57 -5.12 1.49
N VAL A 22 -4.79 -6.25 0.81
CA VAL A 22 -4.93 -7.57 1.47
C VAL A 22 -3.64 -8.00 2.16
N PHE A 23 -2.49 -7.77 1.53
CA PHE A 23 -1.18 -8.13 2.08
C PHE A 23 -0.85 -7.30 3.34
N ILE A 24 -1.14 -5.99 3.31
CA ILE A 24 -1.00 -5.12 4.49
C ILE A 24 -1.93 -5.57 5.62
N LEU A 25 -3.19 -5.92 5.31
CA LEU A 25 -4.13 -6.45 6.30
C LEU A 25 -3.63 -7.77 6.90
N ALA A 26 -3.13 -8.69 6.08
CA ALA A 26 -2.60 -9.97 6.51
C ALA A 26 -1.34 -9.82 7.38
N LEU A 27 -0.40 -8.95 6.98
CA LEU A 27 0.79 -8.63 7.77
C LEU A 27 0.42 -7.98 9.10
N GLY A 28 -0.57 -7.10 9.12
CA GLY A 28 -1.04 -6.49 10.35
C GLY A 28 -1.64 -7.50 11.32
N VAL A 29 -2.50 -8.40 10.84
CA VAL A 29 -3.05 -9.50 11.65
C VAL A 29 -1.93 -10.40 12.17
N PHE A 30 -0.97 -10.76 11.33
CA PHE A 30 0.19 -11.55 11.73
C PHE A 30 1.01 -10.88 12.85
N LEU A 31 1.28 -9.58 12.72
CA LEU A 31 2.01 -8.81 13.73
C LEU A 31 1.23 -8.66 15.03
N ILE A 32 -0.09 -8.52 14.98
CA ILE A 32 -0.96 -8.52 16.17
C ILE A 32 -0.86 -9.87 16.90
N VAL A 33 -1.00 -10.98 16.18
CA VAL A 33 -0.88 -12.33 16.75
C VAL A 33 0.52 -12.55 17.35
N LYS A 34 1.58 -12.15 16.63
CA LYS A 34 2.96 -12.21 17.13
C LYS A 34 3.14 -11.37 18.39
N GLY A 35 2.56 -10.16 18.43
CA GLY A 35 2.58 -9.27 19.58
C GLY A 35 1.93 -9.88 20.83
N LEU A 36 0.79 -10.57 20.65
CA LEU A 36 0.08 -11.26 21.73
C LEU A 36 0.86 -12.47 22.26
N ILE A 37 1.54 -13.21 21.38
CA ILE A 37 2.33 -14.40 21.76
C ILE A 37 3.66 -14.02 22.42
N SER A 38 4.27 -12.88 22.04
CA SER A 38 5.56 -12.41 22.57
C SER A 38 5.53 -11.85 24.00
N GLY A 39 4.42 -12.02 24.74
CA GLY A 39 4.39 -11.85 26.20
C GLY A 39 4.76 -10.45 26.72
N GLY A 40 4.43 -9.38 25.98
CA GLY A 40 4.64 -7.99 26.42
C GLY A 40 6.04 -7.43 26.22
N SER A 41 6.94 -8.15 25.54
CA SER A 41 8.25 -7.62 25.12
C SER A 41 8.14 -6.49 24.08
N ILE A 42 6.98 -6.35 23.44
CA ILE A 42 6.68 -5.30 22.45
C ILE A 42 5.81 -4.25 23.13
N GLU A 43 6.25 -2.99 23.09
CA GLU A 43 5.51 -1.88 23.67
C GLU A 43 4.13 -1.70 23.04
N TRP A 44 3.14 -1.36 23.87
CA TRP A 44 1.78 -1.06 23.44
C TRP A 44 1.70 0.04 22.38
N PHE A 45 2.65 0.98 22.39
CA PHE A 45 2.78 2.04 21.38
C PHE A 45 3.08 1.50 19.98
N VAL A 46 3.91 0.46 19.88
CA VAL A 46 4.25 -0.18 18.60
C VAL A 46 3.06 -0.96 18.06
N ILE A 47 2.34 -1.66 18.94
CA ILE A 47 1.15 -2.44 18.57
C ILE A 47 0.03 -1.52 18.06
N SER A 48 -0.20 -0.39 18.73
CA SER A 48 -1.24 0.57 18.30
C SER A 48 -0.92 1.21 16.95
N GLY A 49 0.34 1.52 16.68
CA GLY A 49 0.80 2.00 15.37
C GLY A 49 0.58 0.99 14.25
N ILE A 50 0.87 -0.29 14.50
CA ILE A 50 0.60 -1.39 13.54
C ILE A 50 -0.90 -1.54 13.32
N LEU A 51 -1.71 -1.53 14.38
CA LEU A 51 -3.16 -1.65 14.30
C LEU A 51 -3.77 -0.52 13.46
N PHE A 52 -3.33 0.72 13.71
CA PHE A 52 -3.77 1.90 12.99
C PHE A 52 -3.35 1.85 11.52
N MET A 53 -2.07 1.55 11.23
CA MET A 53 -1.58 1.44 9.86
C MET A 53 -2.26 0.31 9.08
N THR A 54 -2.52 -0.82 9.73
CA THR A 54 -3.18 -1.97 9.12
C THR A 54 -4.63 -1.66 8.78
N LEU A 55 -5.40 -1.15 9.76
CA LEU A 55 -6.81 -0.85 9.56
C LEU A 55 -7.00 0.30 8.59
N PHE A 56 -6.38 1.45 8.85
CA PHE A 56 -6.58 2.64 8.02
C PHE A 56 -5.86 2.55 6.68
N GLY A 57 -4.66 1.98 6.63
CA GLY A 57 -3.91 1.77 5.39
C GLY A 57 -4.55 0.68 4.52
N GLY A 58 -4.86 -0.49 5.09
CA GLY A 58 -5.47 -1.61 4.37
C GLY A 58 -6.88 -1.29 3.86
N ILE A 59 -7.76 -0.73 4.70
CA ILE A 59 -9.10 -0.30 4.29
C ILE A 59 -9.00 0.87 3.30
N GLY A 60 -8.07 1.81 3.51
CA GLY A 60 -7.83 2.92 2.60
C GLY A 60 -7.43 2.48 1.20
N LEU A 61 -6.57 1.45 1.08
CA LEU A 61 -6.21 0.85 -0.21
C LEU A 61 -7.38 0.09 -0.86
N LEU A 62 -8.21 -0.62 -0.08
CA LEU A 62 -9.39 -1.30 -0.61
C LEU A 62 -10.46 -0.33 -1.13
N LEU A 63 -10.68 0.78 -0.42
CA LEU A 63 -11.54 1.88 -0.87
C LEU A 63 -10.96 2.56 -2.10
N SER A 64 -9.64 2.74 -2.18
CA SER A 64 -8.94 3.24 -3.36
C SER A 64 -9.18 2.34 -4.58
N ALA A 65 -9.03 1.01 -4.44
CA ALA A 65 -9.24 0.05 -5.51
C ALA A 65 -10.70 0.09 -6.03
N ASN A 66 -11.68 0.23 -5.13
CA ASN A 66 -13.08 0.41 -5.51
C ASN A 66 -13.35 1.77 -6.21
N ALA A 67 -12.67 2.84 -5.80
CA ALA A 67 -12.77 4.16 -6.45
C ALA A 67 -12.13 4.17 -7.86
N PHE A 68 -11.03 3.45 -8.07
CA PHE A 68 -10.44 3.23 -9.39
C PHE A 68 -11.37 2.43 -10.31
N LYS A 69 -12.10 1.42 -9.79
CA LYS A 69 -13.16 0.72 -10.54
C LYS A 69 -14.30 1.64 -10.99
N THR A 70 -14.63 2.68 -10.21
CA THR A 70 -15.72 3.62 -10.51
C THR A 70 -15.30 4.87 -11.31
N LYS A 71 -14.08 4.91 -11.87
CA LYS A 71 -13.51 6.07 -12.60
C LYS A 71 -13.48 7.37 -11.78
N LYS A 72 -13.55 7.31 -10.44
CA LYS A 72 -13.54 8.50 -9.59
C LYS A 72 -12.12 8.91 -9.21
N MET A 73 -11.82 10.21 -9.27
CA MET A 73 -10.49 10.79 -8.99
C MET A 73 -9.97 10.53 -7.56
N TYR A 74 -10.85 10.23 -6.60
CA TYR A 74 -10.49 10.09 -5.18
C TYR A 74 -9.69 8.83 -4.82
N GLY A 75 -9.62 7.82 -5.69
CA GLY A 75 -8.84 6.61 -5.42
C GLY A 75 -7.32 6.84 -5.46
N ARG A 76 -6.86 7.88 -6.18
CA ARG A 76 -5.43 8.10 -6.44
C ARG A 76 -4.67 8.57 -5.20
N ALA A 77 -5.28 9.44 -4.41
CA ALA A 77 -4.67 10.00 -3.20
C ALA A 77 -4.30 8.93 -2.16
N PRO A 78 -5.19 8.00 -1.75
CA PRO A 78 -4.83 6.96 -0.79
C PRO A 78 -3.71 6.03 -1.27
N ALA A 79 -3.68 5.70 -2.57
CA ALA A 79 -2.63 4.87 -3.17
C ALA A 79 -1.25 5.54 -3.12
N VAL A 80 -1.19 6.83 -3.48
CA VAL A 80 0.07 7.61 -3.43
C VAL A 80 0.52 7.81 -1.99
N LEU A 81 -0.41 8.17 -1.09
CA LEU A 81 -0.10 8.37 0.33
C LEU A 81 0.41 7.08 1.00
N GLY A 82 -0.24 5.93 0.77
CA GLY A 82 0.21 4.65 1.32
C GLY A 82 1.61 4.25 0.84
N ASN A 83 1.91 4.46 -0.44
CA ASN A 83 3.24 4.15 -0.99
C ASN A 83 4.31 5.16 -0.54
N LEU A 84 3.96 6.42 -0.28
CA LEU A 84 4.87 7.38 0.37
C LEU A 84 5.22 6.96 1.80
N ILE A 85 4.26 6.39 2.55
CA ILE A 85 4.53 5.79 3.86
C ILE A 85 5.50 4.60 3.70
N ALA A 86 5.29 3.74 2.70
CA ALA A 86 6.20 2.60 2.45
C ALA A 86 7.64 3.05 2.15
N ILE A 87 7.84 4.16 1.43
CA ILE A 87 9.15 4.79 1.24
C ILE A 87 9.72 5.31 2.58
N GLY A 88 8.88 5.91 3.42
CA GLY A 88 9.29 6.32 4.77
C GLY A 88 9.76 5.14 5.62
N VAL A 89 9.03 4.03 5.60
CA VAL A 89 9.38 2.79 6.31
C VAL A 89 10.65 2.16 5.75
N SER A 90 10.85 2.17 4.43
CA SER A 90 12.05 1.58 3.82
C SER A 90 13.34 2.29 4.23
N LYS A 91 13.30 3.61 4.50
CA LYS A 91 14.44 4.36 5.06
C LYS A 91 14.88 3.79 6.42
N TYR A 92 13.93 3.51 7.31
CA TYR A 92 14.26 2.90 8.62
C TYR A 92 14.80 1.48 8.48
N ILE A 93 14.28 0.68 7.53
CA ILE A 93 14.78 -0.68 7.24
C ILE A 93 16.21 -0.63 6.71
N PHE A 94 16.52 0.37 5.88
CA PHE A 94 17.86 0.60 5.34
C PHE A 94 18.85 1.00 6.45
N GLU A 95 18.46 1.93 7.33
CA GLU A 95 19.26 2.32 8.50
C GLU A 95 19.45 1.16 9.48
N ALA A 96 18.49 0.25 9.59
CA ALA A 96 18.59 -0.98 10.39
C ALA A 96 19.50 -2.07 9.76
N GLY A 97 20.13 -1.81 8.61
CA GLY A 97 21.05 -2.76 7.97
C GLY A 97 20.36 -3.84 7.11
N PHE A 98 19.06 -3.73 6.84
CA PHE A 98 18.31 -4.69 6.02
C PHE A 98 18.12 -4.20 4.58
N TRP A 99 19.23 -3.95 3.90
CA TRP A 99 19.29 -3.37 2.55
C TRP A 99 18.53 -4.21 1.51
N TRP A 100 18.57 -5.54 1.63
CA TRP A 100 17.88 -6.47 0.73
C TRP A 100 16.36 -6.33 0.78
N ALA A 101 15.78 -5.91 1.91
CA ALA A 101 14.33 -5.68 2.01
C ALA A 101 13.96 -4.23 1.70
N ALA A 102 14.82 -3.28 2.07
CA ALA A 102 14.60 -1.85 1.84
C ALA A 102 14.54 -1.50 0.34
N LEU A 103 15.48 -2.02 -0.46
CA LEU A 103 15.57 -1.71 -1.89
C LEU A 103 14.33 -2.16 -2.69
N PRO A 104 13.90 -3.43 -2.62
CA PRO A 104 12.70 -3.89 -3.32
C PRO A 104 11.45 -3.14 -2.87
N LEU A 105 11.30 -2.86 -1.57
CA LEU A 105 10.15 -2.12 -1.06
C LEU A 105 10.08 -0.71 -1.63
N THR A 106 11.22 -0.02 -1.69
CA THR A 106 11.28 1.34 -2.23
C THR A 106 11.01 1.36 -3.73
N LEU A 107 11.58 0.41 -4.49
CA LEU A 107 11.33 0.28 -5.93
C LEU A 107 9.87 -0.03 -6.23
N TYR A 108 9.28 -0.96 -5.47
CA TYR A 108 7.89 -1.34 -5.61
C TYR A 108 6.96 -0.15 -5.30
N ALA A 109 7.20 0.57 -4.20
CA ALA A 109 6.42 1.76 -3.85
C ALA A 109 6.54 2.88 -4.89
N ALA A 110 7.75 3.14 -5.40
CA ALA A 110 7.99 4.12 -6.45
C ALA A 110 7.25 3.74 -7.75
N LEU A 111 7.27 2.46 -8.12
CA LEU A 111 6.55 1.95 -9.29
C LEU A 111 5.04 2.10 -9.12
N THR A 112 4.48 1.77 -7.95
CA THR A 112 3.04 1.91 -7.69
C THR A 112 2.62 3.39 -7.72
N ILE A 113 3.42 4.31 -7.17
CA ILE A 113 3.17 5.76 -7.28
C ILE A 113 3.20 6.19 -8.75
N TYR A 114 4.23 5.79 -9.49
CA TYR A 114 4.35 6.12 -10.91
C TYR A 114 3.13 5.64 -11.71
N CYS A 115 2.70 4.39 -11.50
CA CYS A 115 1.51 3.84 -12.13
C CYS A 115 0.23 4.59 -11.72
N ALA A 116 0.06 4.91 -10.43
CA ALA A 116 -1.11 5.64 -9.93
C ALA A 116 -1.19 7.08 -10.47
N VAL A 117 -0.05 7.76 -10.64
CA VAL A 117 0.04 9.11 -11.20
C VAL A 117 -0.06 9.13 -12.74
N SER A 118 0.43 8.09 -13.41
CA SER A 118 0.42 8.00 -14.88
C SER A 118 -0.93 7.59 -15.49
N ILE A 119 -1.90 7.18 -14.67
CA ILE A 119 -3.26 6.92 -15.12
C ILE A 119 -4.03 8.25 -15.16
N VAL A 120 -4.06 8.89 -16.32
CA VAL A 120 -4.92 10.06 -16.56
C VAL A 120 -6.36 9.57 -16.79
N PRO A 121 -7.35 10.00 -15.98
CA PRO A 121 -8.74 9.66 -16.24
C PRO A 121 -9.22 10.38 -17.50
N ASP A 122 -9.90 9.66 -18.39
CA ASP A 122 -10.64 10.28 -19.49
C ASP A 122 -11.62 11.30 -18.93
N LYS A 123 -11.53 12.54 -19.42
CA LYS A 123 -12.50 13.58 -19.13
C LYS A 123 -13.85 13.11 -19.67
N LYS A 124 -14.85 13.00 -18.80
CA LYS A 124 -16.25 12.99 -19.25
C LYS A 124 -16.59 14.35 -19.84
#